data_AF-Q8VMU4-F1
#
_entry.id   AF-Q8VMU4-F1
#
_cell.length_a   1.000
_cell.length_b   1.000
_cell.length_c   1.000
_cell.angle_alpha   90.00
_cell.angle_beta   90.00
_cell.angle_gamma   90.00
#
_symmetry.space_group_name_H-M   'P 1'
#
loop_
_entity.id
_entity.type
_entity.pdbx_description
1 polymer ?
#
loop_
_entity_poly.entity_id
_entity_poly.type
_entity_poly.pdbx_seq_one_letter_code
_entity_poly.pdbx_strand_id
1 'polypeptide(L)'
;MAHTAFDEMNGGGAGQLEPAAVREAYDILKSWLDKTPPEHFNTRRSQAEMLFRRIGITFAVYGANESTERLIPFDIIPRVLTKPEWDFLERGLKQRVTALNAFINDI
;
A
#
# COMPACT_ATOMS: atom_id res chain seq x y z
N MET A 1 -23.91 -3.82 -15.20
CA MET A 1 -23.82 -4.36 -13.83
C MET A 1 -22.49 -3.90 -13.24
N ALA A 2 -22.48 -3.26 -12.07
CA ALA A 2 -21.24 -2.80 -11.45
C ALA A 2 -20.50 -4.00 -10.85
N HIS A 3 -19.32 -4.31 -11.37
CA HIS A 3 -18.44 -5.29 -10.74
C HIS A 3 -17.76 -4.62 -9.55
N THR A 4 -17.96 -5.18 -8.36
CA THR A 4 -17.19 -4.82 -7.17
C THR A 4 -15.72 -5.19 -7.40
N ALA A 5 -14.81 -4.25 -7.14
CA ALA A 5 -13.37 -4.47 -7.19
C ALA A 5 -12.92 -5.30 -5.99
N PHE A 6 -11.75 -5.93 -6.09
CA PHE A 6 -11.17 -6.68 -4.97
C PHE A 6 -10.62 -5.76 -3.88
N ASP A 7 -11.05 -6.01 -2.65
CA ASP A 7 -10.56 -5.33 -1.45
C ASP A 7 -9.60 -6.24 -0.67
N GLU A 8 -8.47 -5.69 -0.23
CA GLU A 8 -7.44 -6.50 0.44
C GLU A 8 -7.88 -7.03 1.81
N MET A 9 -8.74 -6.29 2.51
CA MET A 9 -9.19 -6.64 3.87
C MET A 9 -10.45 -7.51 3.83
N ASN A 10 -11.44 -7.10 3.05
CA ASN A 10 -12.77 -7.72 3.00
C ASN A 10 -12.94 -8.67 1.81
N GLY A 11 -11.90 -8.84 0.98
CA GLY A 11 -12.00 -9.66 -0.23
C GLY A 11 -13.04 -9.12 -1.22
N GLY A 12 -13.76 -10.05 -1.85
CA GLY A 12 -14.73 -9.75 -2.92
C GLY A 12 -14.03 -9.43 -4.25
N GLY A 13 -14.70 -9.59 -5.39
CA GLY A 13 -14.12 -9.33 -6.72
C GLY A 13 -14.55 -10.36 -7.76
N ALA A 14 -15.14 -9.88 -8.87
CA ALA A 14 -15.87 -10.63 -9.91
C ALA A 14 -17.29 -11.09 -9.51
N GLY A 15 -18.19 -10.12 -9.26
CA GLY A 15 -19.65 -10.35 -9.27
C GLY A 15 -20.30 -10.74 -7.94
N GLN A 16 -19.54 -10.73 -6.84
CA GLN A 16 -20.10 -10.85 -5.50
C GLN A 16 -20.61 -9.49 -5.00
N LEU A 17 -21.92 -9.41 -4.75
CA LEU A 17 -22.61 -8.20 -4.28
C LEU A 17 -22.37 -7.91 -2.80
N GLU A 18 -22.02 -8.92 -2.02
CA GLU A 18 -21.75 -8.80 -0.59
C GLU A 18 -20.24 -8.82 -0.32
N PRO A 19 -19.72 -7.97 0.58
CA PRO A 19 -18.33 -8.06 1.01
C PRO A 19 -18.09 -9.46 1.59
N ALA A 20 -17.04 -10.14 1.13
CA ALA A 20 -16.67 -11.42 1.69
C ALA A 20 -16.28 -11.22 3.18
N ALA A 21 -16.29 -12.30 3.96
CA ALA A 21 -15.75 -12.26 5.31
C ALA A 21 -14.31 -11.71 5.28
N VAL A 22 -13.92 -10.98 6.34
CA VAL A 22 -12.56 -10.44 6.49
C VAL A 22 -11.55 -11.54 6.21
N ARG A 23 -10.57 -11.25 5.35
CA ARG A 23 -9.50 -12.19 5.02
C ARG A 23 -8.67 -12.44 6.28
N GLU A 24 -8.32 -13.70 6.53
CA GLU A 24 -7.56 -14.13 7.72
C GLU A 24 -6.29 -13.31 7.96
N ALA A 25 -5.58 -12.93 6.88
CA ALA A 25 -4.39 -12.08 6.93
C ALA A 25 -4.62 -10.73 7.63
N TYR A 26 -5.87 -10.26 7.62
CA TYR A 26 -6.29 -8.96 8.15
C TYR A 26 -6.99 -9.05 9.52
N ASP A 27 -7.25 -10.24 10.09
CA ASP A 27 -8.04 -10.39 11.32
C ASP A 27 -7.47 -9.60 12.50
N ILE A 28 -6.15 -9.67 12.69
CA ILE A 28 -5.45 -8.93 13.75
C ILE A 28 -5.58 -7.42 13.52
N LEU A 29 -5.37 -6.97 12.28
CA LEU A 29 -5.43 -5.55 11.95
C LEU A 29 -6.87 -5.02 12.09
N LYS A 30 -7.86 -5.77 11.61
CA LYS A 30 -9.28 -5.43 11.75
C LYS A 30 -9.70 -5.34 13.22
N SER A 31 -9.31 -6.33 14.01
CA SER A 31 -9.58 -6.35 15.45
C SER A 31 -8.96 -5.16 16.18
N TRP A 32 -7.77 -4.73 15.76
CA TRP A 32 -7.12 -3.54 16.29
C TRP A 32 -7.82 -2.26 15.84
N LEU A 33 -8.20 -2.16 14.56
CA LEU A 33 -8.93 -1.03 13.99
C LEU A 33 -10.25 -0.79 14.72
N ASP A 34 -11.03 -1.85 14.95
CA ASP A 34 -12.34 -1.77 15.60
C ASP A 34 -12.25 -1.28 17.05
N LYS A 35 -11.10 -1.47 17.70
CA LYS A 35 -10.86 -1.07 19.09
C LYS A 35 -10.13 0.27 19.22
N THR A 36 -9.64 0.83 18.12
CA THR A 36 -8.79 2.02 18.14
C THR A 36 -9.64 3.29 17.94
N PRO A 37 -9.59 4.25 18.87
CA PRO A 37 -10.32 5.52 18.71
C PRO A 37 -9.79 6.33 17.52
N PRO A 38 -10.66 7.07 16.79
CA PRO A 38 -10.27 7.85 15.61
C PRO A 38 -9.13 8.84 15.84
N GLU A 39 -9.03 9.40 17.05
CA GLU A 39 -8.04 10.40 17.44
C GLU A 39 -6.61 9.85 17.33
N HIS A 40 -6.41 8.55 17.60
CA HIS A 40 -5.11 7.90 17.49
C HIS A 40 -4.59 7.92 16.05
N PHE A 41 -5.46 7.82 15.04
CA PHE A 41 -5.03 7.87 13.64
C PHE A 41 -4.47 9.25 13.27
N ASN A 42 -5.10 10.33 13.75
CA ASN A 42 -4.62 11.69 13.50
C ASN A 42 -3.27 11.93 14.17
N THR A 43 -3.10 11.47 15.41
CA THR A 43 -1.80 11.55 16.11
C THR A 43 -0.72 10.73 15.40
N ARG A 44 -1.03 9.50 14.96
CA ARG A 44 -0.06 8.65 14.24
C ARG A 44 0.32 9.27 12.89
N ARG A 45 -0.64 9.86 12.18
CA ARG A 45 -0.39 10.57 10.92
C ARG A 45 0.54 11.76 11.12
N SER A 46 0.26 12.63 12.10
CA SER A 46 1.13 13.79 12.35
C SER A 46 2.54 13.39 12.81
N GLN A 47 2.66 12.32 13.60
CA GLN A 47 3.96 11.74 13.97
C GLN A 47 4.72 11.21 12.75
N ALA A 48 4.06 10.51 11.83
CA ALA A 48 4.67 10.01 10.60
C ALA A 48 5.12 11.17 9.68
N GLU A 49 4.30 12.22 9.53
CA GLU A 49 4.66 13.41 8.77
C GLU A 49 5.89 14.13 9.35
N MET A 50 5.94 14.29 10.68
CA MET A 50 7.10 14.86 11.36
C MET A 50 8.35 14.00 11.17
N LEU A 51 8.21 12.67 11.26
CA LEU A 51 9.31 11.75 11.01
C LEU A 51 9.83 11.91 9.58
N PHE A 52 8.95 11.92 8.58
CA PHE A 52 9.30 12.04 7.17
C PHE A 52 9.99 13.37 6.84
N ARG A 53 9.54 14.49 7.43
CA ARG A 53 10.27 15.77 7.36
C ARG A 53 11.68 15.65 7.93
N ARG A 54 11.82 14.98 9.08
CA ARG A 54 13.10 14.84 9.77
C ARG A 54 14.11 13.97 9.03
N ILE A 55 13.65 12.89 8.38
CA ILE A 55 14.53 11.97 7.63
C ILE A 55 14.68 12.34 6.15
N GLY A 56 14.06 13.45 5.71
CA GLY A 56 14.20 13.96 4.35
C GLY A 56 13.47 13.16 3.28
N ILE A 57 12.39 12.45 3.62
CA ILE A 57 11.52 11.80 2.63
C ILE A 57 10.60 12.89 2.05
N THR A 58 11.10 13.63 1.07
CA THR A 58 10.37 14.65 0.31
C THR A 58 10.43 14.34 -1.19
N PHE A 59 9.47 14.84 -1.96
CA PHE A 59 9.54 14.79 -3.41
C PHE A 59 9.48 16.21 -3.99
N ALA A 60 10.27 16.43 -5.04
CA ALA A 60 10.26 17.69 -5.78
C ALA A 60 9.04 17.72 -6.69
N VAL A 61 8.19 18.74 -6.54
CA VAL A 61 7.13 19.02 -7.50
C VAL A 61 7.69 19.98 -8.54
N TYR A 62 7.87 19.51 -9.77
CA TYR A 62 8.20 20.39 -10.89
C TYR A 62 6.90 20.90 -11.51
N GLY A 63 6.58 22.17 -11.26
CA GLY A 63 5.42 22.84 -11.85
C GLY A 63 5.09 24.16 -11.15
N ALA A 64 5.37 25.27 -11.84
CA ALA A 64 5.05 26.67 -11.49
C ALA A 64 5.77 27.27 -10.27
N ASN A 65 6.90 27.93 -10.54
CA ASN A 65 7.53 29.04 -9.78
C ASN A 65 7.84 28.89 -8.28
N GLU A 66 7.57 27.75 -7.66
CA GLU A 66 8.11 27.44 -6.33
C GLU A 66 8.62 26.00 -6.32
N SER A 67 9.92 25.85 -6.09
CA SER A 67 10.54 24.60 -5.66
C SER A 67 10.11 24.30 -4.22
N THR A 68 8.82 24.03 -4.01
CA THR A 68 8.28 23.66 -2.70
C THR A 68 8.41 22.16 -2.54
N GLU A 69 9.31 21.72 -1.65
CA GLU A 69 9.37 20.32 -1.23
C GLU A 69 8.03 19.91 -0.60
N ARG A 70 7.44 18.82 -1.09
CA ARG A 70 6.23 18.23 -0.50
C ARG A 70 6.55 16.89 0.15
N LEU A 71 5.85 16.59 1.25
CA LEU A 71 5.92 15.28 1.88
C LEU A 71 5.22 14.25 1.03
N ILE A 72 5.82 13.08 0.88
CA ILE A 72 5.16 11.91 0.30
C ILE A 72 3.94 11.57 1.17
N PRO A 73 2.73 11.43 0.58
CA PRO A 73 1.55 10.98 1.32
C PRO A 73 1.81 9.63 1.98
N PHE A 74 1.44 9.51 3.26
CA PHE A 74 1.63 8.30 4.03
C PHE A 74 0.29 7.73 4.49
N ASP A 75 0.10 6.43 4.30
CA ASP A 75 -0.98 5.69 4.94
C ASP A 75 -0.43 4.89 6.13
N ILE A 76 -1.11 5.01 7.26
CA ILE A 76 -0.80 4.31 8.50
C ILE A 76 -1.36 2.88 8.50
N ILE A 77 -2.30 2.57 7.60
CA ILE A 77 -2.89 1.25 7.44
C ILE A 77 -2.03 0.45 6.47
N PRO A 78 -1.37 -0.63 6.92
CA PRO A 78 -0.50 -1.40 6.05
C PRO A 78 -1.31 -2.23 5.06
N ARG A 79 -0.73 -2.43 3.87
CA ARG A 79 -1.14 -3.52 2.98
C ARG A 79 -0.48 -4.81 3.44
N VAL A 80 -1.29 -5.77 3.88
CA VAL A 80 -0.80 -7.05 4.40
C VAL A 80 -0.64 -8.02 3.23
N LEU A 81 0.54 -8.64 3.13
CA LEU A 81 0.80 -9.74 2.22
C LEU A 81 1.21 -10.96 3.05
N THR A 82 0.55 -12.08 2.84
CA THR A 82 0.93 -13.34 3.47
C THR A 82 2.23 -13.88 2.87
N LYS A 83 2.90 -14.76 3.61
CA LYS A 83 4.12 -15.40 3.12
C LYS A 83 3.93 -16.11 1.76
N PRO A 84 2.88 -16.94 1.55
CA PRO A 84 2.68 -17.60 0.26
C PRO A 84 2.45 -16.62 -0.90
N GLU A 85 1.73 -15.52 -0.66
CA GLU A 85 1.52 -14.47 -1.67
C GLU A 85 2.83 -13.78 -2.03
N TRP A 86 3.61 -13.40 -1.03
CA TRP A 86 4.91 -12.77 -1.24
C TRP A 86 5.88 -13.72 -1.96
N ASP A 87 5.94 -14.99 -1.56
CA ASP A 87 6.82 -15.98 -2.18
C ASP A 87 6.47 -16.18 -3.67
N PHE A 88 5.19 -16.11 -4.04
CA PHE A 88 4.77 -16.15 -5.44
C PHE A 88 5.16 -14.88 -6.20
N LEU A 89 4.86 -13.70 -5.64
CA LEU A 89 5.18 -12.41 -6.25
C LEU A 89 6.68 -12.23 -6.44
N GLU A 90 7.48 -12.53 -5.42
CA GLU A 90 8.93 -12.40 -5.44
C GLU A 90 9.56 -13.22 -6.58
N ARG A 91 9.14 -14.48 -6.75
CA ARG A 91 9.64 -15.33 -7.85
C ARG A 91 9.32 -14.73 -9.21
N GLY A 92 8.07 -14.27 -9.42
CA GLY A 92 7.66 -13.66 -10.67
C GLY A 92 8.38 -12.34 -10.96
N LEU A 93 8.58 -11.50 -9.93
CA LEU A 93 9.31 -10.25 -10.05
C LEU A 93 10.78 -10.47 -10.42
N LYS A 94 11.47 -11.42 -9.76
CA LYS A 94 12.85 -11.78 -10.10
C LYS A 94 12.96 -12.26 -11.54
N GLN A 95 12.09 -13.18 -11.95
CA GLN A 95 12.05 -13.66 -13.34
C GLN A 95 11.87 -12.51 -14.33
N ARG A 96 10.91 -11.62 -14.08
CA ARG A 96 10.59 -10.49 -14.97
C ARG A 96 11.77 -9.52 -15.09
N VAL A 97 12.41 -9.16 -13.99
CA VAL A 97 13.58 -8.26 -14.01
C VAL A 97 14.73 -8.89 -14.77
N THR A 98 15.00 -10.19 -14.57
CA THR A 98 16.05 -10.90 -15.33
C THR A 98 15.78 -10.87 -16.84
N ALA A 99 14.55 -11.17 -17.25
CA ALA A 99 14.18 -11.15 -18.67
C ALA A 99 14.29 -9.74 -19.28
N LEU A 100 13.80 -8.72 -18.58
CA LEU A 100 13.88 -7.33 -19.05
C LEU A 100 15.32 -6.85 -19.16
N ASN A 101 16.19 -7.17 -18.21
CA ASN A 101 17.61 -6.81 -18.28
C ASN A 101 18.32 -7.52 -19.44
N ALA A 102 18.04 -8.80 -19.66
CA ALA A 102 18.59 -9.52 -20.80
C ALA A 102 18.13 -8.92 -22.14
N PHE A 103 16.85 -8.55 -22.24
CA PHE A 103 16.30 -7.88 -23.43
C PHE A 103 16.95 -6.52 -23.69
N ILE A 104 17.12 -5.69 -22.67
CA ILE A 104 17.78 -4.39 -22.81
C ILE A 104 19.23 -4.55 -23.26
N ASN A 105 19.94 -5.59 -22.79
CA ASN A 105 21.32 -5.85 -23.20
C ASN A 105 21.45 -6.41 -24.62
N ASP A 106 20.38 -6.95 -25.19
CA ASP A 106 20.36 -7.55 -26.53
C ASP A 106 20.05 -6.51 -27.64
N ILE A 107 19.50 -5.34 -27.26
CA ILE A 107 19.27 -4.19 -28.15
C ILE A 107 20.51 -3.30 -28.21
#